data_AF-A0A6J4JMV4-F1
#
_entry.id   AF-A0A6J4JMV4-F1
#
_cell.length_a   1.000
_cell.length_b   1.000
_cell.length_c   1.000
_cell.angle_alpha   90.00
_cell.angle_beta   90.00
_cell.angle_gamma   90.00
#
_symmetry.space_group_name_H-M   'P 1'
#
loop_
_entity.id
_entity.type
_entity.pdbx_description
1 polymer ?
#
loop_
_entity_poly.entity_id
_entity_poly.type
_entity_poly.pdbx_seq_one_letter_code
_entity_poly.pdbx_strand_id
1 'polypeptide(L)'
;RPPGLAMPAPSPSIGYGRLVERKPGPPDRPAGRDDLPAQERANQSHLRAGSKEDAEDPMVGQQPVAVPQEAYDAQTAVPEPEKRVPAQVESGVDPAWLAERSRDLDLVLDQYGIKAYDVDPAAADVGPSIIRFKIRLRSGERLARLQNVAEDVGRELALHGIPLISNVYGTSYVSIDLPRPTSETVSLLSLLADLPEPEPGELPVVLGETPDGRVIVEDLSEFPHLLVGGATNSGKSVFLRSLLLCLMARHGPDEVALLVVDPKRTDFSFFDAVPSYLLGGSVITDGEEARDALLSLVREEMPRRQRVMAGRSLRVKDFNRRYPREALKPIVAVIDEYAQLISVMSRAERETFERDLMSLAQVARSTGIHLVLATQRPSADIVTGTLKANLPAGIAFKVAGSVNSRIVIDQNGAENLLGRGDMLFKRPSGEVFRLQAPFLSEEELADYLSRFGEPHDPAPGR
;
A
#
# COMPACT_ATOMS: atom_id res chain seq x y z
N ARG A 1 -36.79 -67.51 -54.27
CA ARG A 1 -36.54 -66.92 -52.93
C ARG A 1 -35.06 -67.11 -52.59
N PRO A 2 -34.29 -66.07 -52.26
CA PRO A 2 -34.11 -64.79 -52.95
C PRO A 2 -32.83 -64.78 -53.85
N PRO A 3 -32.71 -63.89 -54.85
CA PRO A 3 -31.47 -63.63 -55.60
C PRO A 3 -30.75 -62.34 -55.12
N GLY A 4 -29.52 -62.09 -55.59
CA GLY A 4 -28.72 -60.91 -55.23
C GLY A 4 -28.84 -59.69 -56.18
N LEU A 5 -28.18 -58.59 -55.79
CA LEU A 5 -27.99 -57.29 -56.47
C LEU A 5 -26.79 -56.57 -55.78
N ALA A 6 -26.06 -55.59 -56.34
CA ALA A 6 -25.42 -55.43 -57.65
C ALA A 6 -24.40 -54.25 -57.56
N MET A 7 -23.28 -54.30 -58.31
CA MET A 7 -22.31 -53.19 -58.53
C MET A 7 -22.81 -52.24 -59.68
N PRO A 8 -22.18 -51.10 -60.10
CA PRO A 8 -20.78 -50.64 -59.95
C PRO A 8 -20.53 -49.08 -59.82
N ALA A 9 -19.29 -48.63 -60.11
CA ALA A 9 -18.75 -47.24 -60.17
C ALA A 9 -19.02 -46.52 -61.55
N PRO A 10 -18.39 -45.38 -62.00
CA PRO A 10 -17.29 -44.52 -61.47
C PRO A 10 -17.43 -42.97 -61.66
N SER A 11 -16.32 -42.22 -61.51
CA SER A 11 -16.14 -40.73 -61.56
C SER A 11 -16.24 -40.07 -62.96
N PRO A 12 -16.18 -38.71 -63.07
CA PRO A 12 -14.88 -38.05 -63.42
C PRO A 12 -14.59 -36.63 -62.84
N SER A 13 -13.39 -36.13 -63.14
CA SER A 13 -12.72 -34.87 -62.73
C SER A 13 -13.15 -33.59 -63.48
N ILE A 14 -12.90 -32.37 -62.95
CA ILE A 14 -11.78 -31.40 -63.25
C ILE A 14 -12.06 -30.10 -62.42
N GLY A 15 -11.13 -29.23 -62.00
CA GLY A 15 -9.65 -29.21 -62.00
C GLY A 15 -9.02 -27.78 -62.00
N TYR A 16 -7.83 -27.61 -61.38
CA TYR A 16 -6.93 -26.43 -61.36
C TYR A 16 -7.30 -25.12 -60.61
N GLY A 17 -6.33 -24.56 -59.86
CA GLY A 17 -6.40 -23.20 -59.29
C GLY A 17 -5.50 -22.90 -58.07
N ARG A 18 -4.17 -23.08 -58.18
CA ARG A 18 -3.21 -22.80 -57.08
C ARG A 18 -2.74 -21.34 -57.12
N LEU A 19 -2.98 -20.54 -56.07
CA LEU A 19 -2.33 -19.23 -55.89
C LEU A 19 -1.80 -19.05 -54.46
N VAL A 20 -0.76 -18.22 -54.36
CA VAL A 20 0.20 -18.19 -53.24
C VAL A 20 -0.01 -16.94 -52.39
N GLU A 21 0.02 -17.11 -51.06
CA GLU A 21 0.00 -15.98 -50.13
C GLU A 21 1.26 -15.11 -50.31
N ARG A 22 1.05 -13.80 -50.51
CA ARG A 22 2.12 -12.78 -50.44
C ARG A 22 1.74 -11.70 -49.44
N LYS A 23 2.70 -11.31 -48.62
CA LYS A 23 2.60 -10.22 -47.63
C LYS A 23 2.26 -8.88 -48.31
N PRO A 24 1.44 -8.01 -47.68
CA PRO A 24 1.33 -6.60 -48.08
C PRO A 24 2.60 -5.81 -47.73
N GLY A 25 2.98 -4.87 -48.59
CA GLY A 25 4.00 -3.86 -48.32
C GLY A 25 3.44 -2.62 -47.59
N PRO A 26 4.29 -1.64 -47.23
CA PRO A 26 3.87 -0.43 -46.53
C PRO A 26 3.18 0.59 -47.47
N PRO A 27 2.24 1.41 -46.97
CA PRO A 27 1.67 2.52 -47.73
C PRO A 27 2.52 3.80 -47.66
N ASP A 28 2.51 4.55 -48.76
CA ASP A 28 3.26 5.80 -48.97
C ASP A 28 2.69 7.03 -48.23
N ARG A 29 3.54 8.07 -48.13
CA ARG A 29 3.14 9.44 -47.76
C ARG A 29 2.46 10.15 -48.95
N PRO A 30 1.44 11.00 -48.71
CA PRO A 30 1.10 12.10 -49.61
C PRO A 30 1.67 13.45 -49.12
N ALA A 31 1.82 14.40 -50.04
CA ALA A 31 2.24 15.76 -49.77
C ALA A 31 1.20 16.79 -50.27
N GLY A 32 0.99 17.85 -49.47
CA GLY A 32 0.42 19.18 -49.75
C GLY A 32 -0.63 19.42 -50.85
N ARG A 33 -1.74 20.09 -50.49
CA ARG A 33 -1.97 21.53 -50.80
C ARG A 33 -3.32 22.06 -50.28
N ASP A 34 -3.25 23.23 -49.67
CA ASP A 34 -4.07 24.47 -49.78
C ASP A 34 -5.56 24.49 -50.20
N ASP A 35 -6.24 25.49 -49.60
CA ASP A 35 -7.39 26.28 -50.06
C ASP A 35 -8.87 25.95 -49.70
N LEU A 36 -9.28 26.52 -48.55
CA LEU A 36 -10.43 27.45 -48.34
C LEU A 36 -11.89 26.90 -48.37
N PRO A 37 -12.91 27.60 -47.77
CA PRO A 37 -12.95 29.01 -47.34
C PRO A 37 -13.34 29.30 -45.88
N ALA A 38 -13.46 30.59 -45.56
CA ALA A 38 -13.46 31.17 -44.21
C ALA A 38 -14.84 31.37 -43.57
N GLN A 39 -14.84 31.47 -42.23
CA GLN A 39 -15.70 32.41 -41.50
C GLN A 39 -15.03 32.91 -40.20
N GLU A 40 -15.20 34.22 -39.96
CA GLU A 40 -15.07 34.96 -38.69
C GLU A 40 -13.71 34.99 -37.95
N ARG A 41 -12.92 36.03 -38.27
CA ARG A 41 -11.90 36.61 -37.38
C ARG A 41 -12.50 37.76 -36.57
N ALA A 42 -12.31 37.76 -35.25
CA ALA A 42 -12.21 39.00 -34.45
C ALA A 42 -11.44 38.74 -33.14
N ASN A 43 -10.78 39.79 -32.62
CA ASN A 43 -10.20 39.88 -31.28
C ASN A 43 -9.04 38.95 -30.90
N GLN A 44 -7.81 39.33 -31.30
CA GLN A 44 -6.66 39.49 -30.37
C GLN A 44 -5.41 40.04 -31.09
N SER A 45 -5.25 41.37 -31.21
CA SER A 45 -3.96 42.01 -31.50
C SER A 45 -3.98 43.56 -31.52
N HIS A 46 -4.29 44.22 -30.40
CA HIS A 46 -3.82 45.61 -30.18
C HIS A 46 -3.53 45.86 -28.71
N LEU A 47 -2.28 46.27 -28.41
CA LEU A 47 -1.92 47.45 -27.61
C LEU A 47 -0.40 47.48 -27.34
N ARG A 48 0.31 48.40 -27.98
CA ARG A 48 1.66 48.85 -27.59
C ARG A 48 1.92 50.29 -28.06
N ALA A 49 1.80 51.24 -27.12
CA ALA A 49 2.31 52.63 -27.08
C ALA A 49 1.63 53.24 -25.82
N GLY A 50 2.36 53.70 -24.79
CA GLY A 50 2.93 55.05 -24.69
C GLY A 50 1.87 56.02 -24.12
N SER A 51 2.10 56.90 -23.13
CA SER A 51 3.34 57.36 -22.48
C SER A 51 3.01 58.30 -21.30
N LYS A 52 3.85 58.35 -20.23
CA LYS A 52 4.00 59.44 -19.21
C LYS A 52 2.73 59.87 -18.42
N GLU A 53 2.77 60.41 -17.19
CA GLU A 53 3.72 61.26 -16.46
C GLU A 53 3.45 61.15 -14.93
N ASP A 54 4.48 61.38 -14.08
CA ASP A 54 4.51 61.83 -12.66
C ASP A 54 3.66 61.12 -11.54
N ALA A 55 4.01 61.12 -10.24
CA ALA A 55 5.00 61.89 -9.47
C ALA A 55 5.57 61.15 -8.22
N GLU A 56 6.78 61.57 -7.83
CA GLU A 56 7.39 61.67 -6.47
C GLU A 56 7.39 60.50 -5.44
N ASP A 57 8.61 60.16 -4.99
CA ASP A 57 8.95 59.36 -3.79
C ASP A 57 10.16 60.02 -3.07
N PRO A 58 10.10 60.32 -1.75
CA PRO A 58 11.23 60.86 -1.00
C PRO A 58 12.02 59.78 -0.24
N MET A 59 13.27 59.53 -0.67
CA MET A 59 14.22 58.72 0.10
C MET A 59 14.50 59.30 1.48
N VAL A 60 14.50 58.45 2.52
CA VAL A 60 15.35 58.61 3.71
C VAL A 60 16.08 57.29 3.94
N GLY A 61 17.41 57.32 3.81
CA GLY A 61 18.24 56.12 3.96
C GLY A 61 18.68 55.88 5.41
N GLN A 62 18.96 54.62 5.74
CA GLN A 62 19.80 54.21 6.86
C GLN A 62 20.69 53.04 6.43
N GLN A 63 21.94 53.06 6.89
CA GLN A 63 22.96 52.04 6.58
C GLN A 63 22.67 50.74 7.36
N PRO A 64 23.03 49.56 6.82
CA PRO A 64 22.96 48.32 7.58
C PRO A 64 24.01 48.33 8.70
N VAL A 65 23.55 48.30 9.95
CA VAL A 65 24.42 48.13 11.12
C VAL A 65 24.82 46.66 11.21
N ALA A 66 26.12 46.39 11.15
CA ALA A 66 26.66 45.06 11.42
C ALA A 66 26.51 44.74 12.92
N VAL A 67 25.82 43.64 13.24
CA VAL A 67 25.72 43.11 14.61
C VAL A 67 26.79 42.03 14.80
N PRO A 68 27.57 42.02 15.91
CA PRO A 68 28.69 41.09 16.07
C PRO A 68 28.27 39.62 16.15
N GLN A 69 29.16 38.77 15.64
CA GLN A 69 29.17 37.33 15.91
C GLN A 69 29.66 37.09 17.36
N GLU A 70 29.10 36.05 18.01
CA GLU A 70 29.52 35.36 19.26
C GLU A 70 28.59 35.48 20.49
N ALA A 71 28.68 34.45 21.34
CA ALA A 71 27.95 34.19 22.60
C ALA A 71 26.46 33.78 22.52
N TYR A 72 26.22 32.51 22.14
CA TYR A 72 25.11 31.70 22.66
C TYR A 72 25.54 30.23 22.88
N ASP A 73 26.48 30.03 23.81
CA ASP A 73 26.71 28.71 24.44
C ASP A 73 25.87 28.63 25.73
N ALA A 74 24.69 28.02 25.66
CA ALA A 74 23.96 27.53 26.83
C ALA A 74 23.02 26.39 26.42
N GLN A 75 23.25 25.20 26.96
CA GLN A 75 22.55 23.98 26.58
C GLN A 75 21.08 23.96 27.06
N THR A 76 20.18 23.61 26.15
CA THR A 76 19.17 22.57 26.42
C THR A 76 19.05 21.70 25.18
N ALA A 77 19.93 20.70 25.07
CA ALA A 77 19.75 19.65 24.08
C ALA A 77 18.47 18.88 24.42
N VAL A 78 17.50 18.88 23.51
CA VAL A 78 16.42 17.88 23.54
C VAL A 78 17.11 16.53 23.40
N PRO A 79 16.91 15.57 24.32
CA PRO A 79 17.51 14.26 24.16
C PRO A 79 16.99 13.64 22.86
N GLU A 80 17.89 13.25 21.96
CA GLU A 80 17.52 12.34 20.89
C GLU A 80 16.88 11.11 21.55
N PRO A 81 15.75 10.59 21.04
CA PRO A 81 15.18 9.37 21.58
C PRO A 81 16.25 8.28 21.49
N GLU A 82 16.56 7.65 22.63
CA GLU A 82 17.63 6.66 22.70
C GLU A 82 17.44 5.64 21.60
N LYS A 83 18.38 5.61 20.64
CA LYS A 83 18.46 4.52 19.69
C LYS A 83 18.73 3.27 20.51
N ARG A 84 17.66 2.51 20.80
CA ARG A 84 17.76 1.09 21.14
C ARG A 84 18.61 0.49 20.03
N VAL A 85 19.89 0.28 20.32
CA VAL A 85 20.73 -0.59 19.50
C VAL A 85 19.97 -1.91 19.51
N PRO A 86 19.51 -2.42 18.34
CA PRO A 86 18.87 -3.71 18.32
C PRO A 86 19.81 -4.69 19.01
N ALA A 87 19.30 -5.46 19.97
CA ALA A 87 20.07 -6.59 20.46
C ALA A 87 20.52 -7.36 19.23
N GLN A 88 21.81 -7.70 19.14
CA GLN A 88 22.31 -8.51 18.03
C GLN A 88 21.67 -9.90 18.16
N VAL A 89 20.49 -10.05 17.58
CA VAL A 89 19.88 -11.33 17.28
C VAL A 89 20.92 -12.03 16.42
N GLU A 90 21.48 -13.14 16.91
CA GLU A 90 22.35 -13.97 16.10
C GLU A 90 21.56 -14.30 14.82
N SER A 91 22.08 -13.89 13.67
CA SER A 91 21.28 -13.73 12.45
C SER A 91 20.72 -15.04 11.89
N GLY A 92 20.96 -16.18 12.53
CA GLY A 92 20.56 -17.54 12.13
C GLY A 92 21.18 -18.00 10.80
N VAL A 93 21.95 -17.14 10.14
CA VAL A 93 22.49 -17.33 8.80
C VAL A 93 24.01 -17.38 8.91
N ASP A 94 24.59 -18.47 8.42
CA ASP A 94 26.04 -18.70 8.41
C ASP A 94 26.78 -17.55 7.68
N PRO A 95 27.74 -16.88 8.32
CA PRO A 95 28.60 -15.90 7.64
C PRO A 95 29.32 -16.45 6.41
N ALA A 96 29.60 -17.76 6.34
CA ALA A 96 30.14 -18.40 5.15
C ALA A 96 29.14 -18.39 3.98
N TRP A 97 27.85 -18.61 4.25
CA TRP A 97 26.78 -18.53 3.26
C TRP A 97 26.62 -17.10 2.73
N LEU A 98 26.69 -16.08 3.62
CA LEU A 98 26.67 -14.68 3.20
C LEU A 98 27.86 -14.34 2.28
N ALA A 99 29.06 -14.79 2.66
CA ALA A 99 30.27 -14.58 1.86
C ALA A 99 30.28 -15.34 0.53
N GLU A 100 29.68 -16.53 0.46
CA GLU A 100 29.44 -17.27 -0.80
C GLU A 100 28.46 -16.50 -1.69
N ARG A 101 27.30 -16.10 -1.16
CA ARG A 101 26.25 -15.42 -1.94
C ARG A 101 26.62 -14.01 -2.40
N SER A 102 27.45 -13.28 -1.65
CA SER A 102 28.07 -12.05 -2.15
C SER A 102 28.94 -12.29 -3.38
N ARG A 103 29.77 -13.35 -3.39
CA ARG A 103 30.62 -13.68 -4.56
C ARG A 103 29.78 -14.12 -5.75
N ASP A 104 28.74 -14.92 -5.52
CA ASP A 104 27.82 -15.32 -6.59
C ASP A 104 27.14 -14.10 -7.21
N LEU A 105 26.68 -13.14 -6.37
CA LEU A 105 26.13 -11.87 -6.83
C LEU A 105 27.14 -11.08 -7.65
N ASP A 106 28.37 -10.90 -7.18
CA ASP A 106 29.42 -10.18 -7.93
C ASP A 106 29.71 -10.82 -9.30
N LEU A 107 29.82 -12.16 -9.34
CA LEU A 107 30.04 -12.92 -10.57
C LEU A 107 28.88 -12.74 -11.56
N VAL A 108 27.64 -12.85 -11.09
CA VAL A 108 26.44 -12.68 -11.93
C VAL A 108 26.34 -11.24 -12.43
N LEU A 109 26.59 -10.24 -11.58
CA LEU A 109 26.55 -8.82 -11.98
C LEU A 109 27.59 -8.50 -13.06
N ASP A 110 28.80 -9.04 -12.98
CA ASP A 110 29.84 -8.89 -14.01
C ASP A 110 29.46 -9.58 -15.33
N GLN A 111 28.87 -10.79 -15.28
CA GLN A 111 28.39 -11.52 -16.47
C GLN A 111 27.34 -10.72 -17.27
N TYR A 112 26.42 -10.03 -16.59
CA TYR A 112 25.44 -9.13 -17.23
C TYR A 112 26.00 -7.71 -17.50
N GLY A 113 27.28 -7.49 -17.19
CA GLY A 113 28.01 -6.24 -17.38
C GLY A 113 27.45 -5.09 -16.55
N ILE A 114 26.79 -5.36 -15.42
CA ILE A 114 26.29 -4.37 -14.47
C ILE A 114 27.48 -3.81 -13.69
N LYS A 115 27.74 -2.51 -13.83
CA LYS A 115 28.91 -1.89 -13.19
C LYS A 115 28.62 -1.57 -11.73
N ALA A 116 28.81 -2.53 -10.84
CA ALA A 116 28.72 -2.38 -9.39
C ALA A 116 30.10 -2.30 -8.71
N TYR A 117 30.14 -1.84 -7.47
CA TYR A 117 31.21 -2.17 -6.52
C TYR A 117 30.86 -3.48 -5.82
N ASP A 118 31.90 -4.22 -5.46
CA ASP A 118 31.90 -5.54 -4.84
C ASP A 118 30.92 -5.60 -3.65
N VAL A 119 30.16 -6.69 -3.52
CA VAL A 119 29.09 -6.82 -2.52
C VAL A 119 29.66 -7.21 -1.16
N ASP A 120 29.70 -6.27 -0.22
CA ASP A 120 30.13 -6.53 1.16
C ASP A 120 29.11 -7.42 1.93
N PRO A 121 29.45 -8.68 2.29
CA PRO A 121 28.56 -9.53 3.06
C PRO A 121 28.30 -9.02 4.48
N ALA A 122 29.21 -8.23 5.06
CA ALA A 122 29.04 -7.66 6.40
C ALA A 122 28.07 -6.47 6.42
N ALA A 123 27.76 -5.89 5.26
CA ALA A 123 26.79 -4.81 5.10
C ALA A 123 25.37 -5.31 4.75
N ALA A 124 25.16 -6.62 4.61
CA ALA A 124 23.86 -7.22 4.31
C ALA A 124 22.92 -7.15 5.51
N ASP A 125 21.65 -6.82 5.28
CA ASP A 125 20.62 -6.88 6.32
C ASP A 125 19.98 -8.28 6.32
N VAL A 126 20.04 -8.99 7.45
CA VAL A 126 19.39 -10.31 7.61
C VAL A 126 18.06 -10.12 8.32
N GLY A 127 16.97 -10.18 7.56
CA GLY A 127 15.61 -10.03 8.08
C GLY A 127 14.91 -11.37 8.31
N PRO A 128 13.63 -11.35 8.73
CA PRO A 128 12.87 -12.56 9.01
C PRO A 128 12.74 -13.51 7.81
N SER A 129 12.37 -12.98 6.64
CA SER A 129 12.08 -13.80 5.44
C SER A 129 13.05 -13.60 4.27
N ILE A 130 13.83 -12.51 4.26
CA ILE A 130 14.80 -12.18 3.21
C ILE A 130 16.13 -11.68 3.77
N ILE A 131 17.16 -11.76 2.95
CA ILE A 131 18.47 -11.15 3.17
C ILE A 131 18.68 -10.07 2.10
N ARG A 132 18.92 -8.83 2.53
CA ARG A 132 19.13 -7.68 1.67
C ARG A 132 20.62 -7.44 1.47
N PHE A 133 21.11 -7.73 0.27
CA PHE A 133 22.46 -7.35 -0.13
C PHE A 133 22.44 -5.89 -0.61
N LYS A 134 23.26 -5.04 0.02
CA LYS A 134 23.40 -3.62 -0.33
C LYS A 134 24.50 -3.46 -1.37
N ILE A 135 24.15 -2.92 -2.53
CA ILE A 135 25.05 -2.81 -3.68
C ILE A 135 25.19 -1.34 -4.06
N ARG A 136 26.42 -0.87 -4.30
CA ARG A 136 26.67 0.48 -4.80
C ARG A 136 26.95 0.41 -6.29
N LEU A 137 26.18 1.14 -7.09
CA LEU A 137 26.41 1.25 -8.53
C LEU A 137 27.60 2.17 -8.83
N ARG A 138 28.38 1.87 -9.87
CA ARG A 138 29.45 2.75 -10.38
C ARG A 138 28.86 3.89 -11.21
N SER A 139 29.66 4.94 -11.41
CA SER A 139 29.23 6.12 -12.18
C SER A 139 28.70 5.75 -13.57
N GLY A 140 27.53 6.28 -13.91
CA GLY A 140 26.83 6.04 -15.17
C GLY A 140 25.96 4.77 -15.23
N GLU A 141 26.09 3.85 -14.27
CA GLU A 141 25.21 2.69 -14.17
C GLU A 141 23.85 3.06 -13.58
N ARG A 142 22.77 2.43 -14.05
CA ARG A 142 21.39 2.80 -13.69
C ARG A 142 20.66 1.64 -13.02
N LEU A 143 19.93 1.93 -11.93
CA LEU A 143 19.04 0.97 -11.26
C LEU A 143 18.15 0.21 -12.26
N ALA A 144 17.55 0.90 -13.22
CA ALA A 144 16.68 0.30 -14.23
C ALA A 144 17.37 -0.81 -15.06
N ARG A 145 18.69 -0.72 -15.30
CA ARG A 145 19.43 -1.77 -16.02
C ARG A 145 19.56 -3.03 -15.17
N LEU A 146 19.83 -2.87 -13.88
CA LEU A 146 19.88 -3.97 -12.92
C LEU A 146 18.47 -4.60 -12.72
N GLN A 147 17.43 -3.78 -12.61
CA GLN A 147 16.04 -4.26 -12.54
C GLN A 147 15.62 -5.07 -13.78
N ASN A 148 16.08 -4.67 -14.97
CA ASN A 148 15.80 -5.38 -16.23
C ASN A 148 16.45 -6.78 -16.31
N VAL A 149 17.50 -7.05 -15.54
CA VAL A 149 18.15 -8.38 -15.46
C VAL A 149 17.76 -9.16 -14.20
N ALA A 150 16.76 -8.71 -13.42
CA ALA A 150 16.41 -9.36 -12.16
C ALA A 150 16.01 -10.84 -12.34
N GLU A 151 15.26 -11.18 -13.39
CA GLU A 151 14.85 -12.56 -13.69
C GLU A 151 16.06 -13.46 -14.00
N ASP A 152 17.00 -12.93 -14.79
CA ASP A 152 18.28 -13.58 -15.09
C ASP A 152 19.14 -13.77 -13.84
N VAL A 153 19.27 -12.74 -12.99
CA VAL A 153 19.98 -12.83 -11.69
C VAL A 153 19.36 -13.91 -10.81
N GLY A 154 18.03 -13.97 -10.73
CA GLY A 154 17.32 -15.02 -9.99
C GLY A 154 17.59 -16.42 -10.54
N ARG A 155 17.70 -16.56 -11.87
CA ARG A 155 17.98 -17.82 -12.56
C ARG A 155 19.41 -18.31 -12.33
N GLU A 156 20.43 -17.45 -12.44
CA GLU A 156 21.82 -17.84 -12.20
C GLU A 156 22.08 -18.18 -10.72
N LEU A 157 21.43 -17.47 -9.78
CA LEU A 157 21.52 -17.75 -8.33
C LEU A 157 20.66 -18.95 -7.87
N ALA A 158 19.96 -19.61 -8.79
CA ALA A 158 19.03 -20.73 -8.57
C ALA A 158 17.91 -20.43 -7.54
N LEU A 159 17.34 -19.22 -7.59
CA LEU A 159 16.25 -18.80 -6.70
C LEU A 159 14.89 -19.36 -7.13
N HIS A 160 13.98 -19.52 -6.16
CA HIS A 160 12.58 -19.89 -6.41
C HIS A 160 11.69 -18.75 -6.94
N GLY A 161 12.26 -17.58 -7.22
CA GLY A 161 11.53 -16.41 -7.71
C GLY A 161 12.47 -15.26 -8.09
N ILE A 162 11.93 -14.25 -8.76
CA ILE A 162 12.68 -13.06 -9.17
C ILE A 162 13.04 -12.25 -7.91
N PRO A 163 14.32 -11.91 -7.67
CA PRO A 163 14.72 -11.09 -6.53
C PRO A 163 14.15 -9.68 -6.66
N LEU A 164 13.78 -9.06 -5.53
CA LEU A 164 13.32 -7.69 -5.54
C LEU A 164 14.54 -6.75 -5.56
N ILE A 165 14.58 -5.87 -6.56
CA ILE A 165 15.65 -4.89 -6.74
C ILE A 165 15.07 -3.47 -6.63
N SER A 166 15.55 -2.72 -5.63
CA SER A 166 15.01 -1.39 -5.26
C SER A 166 16.11 -0.42 -4.82
N ASN A 167 15.73 0.83 -4.54
CA ASN A 167 16.60 1.78 -3.83
C ASN A 167 16.55 1.53 -2.31
N VAL A 168 17.67 1.76 -1.63
CA VAL A 168 17.71 1.89 -0.17
C VAL A 168 17.62 3.39 0.17
N TYR A 169 16.39 3.86 0.44
CA TYR A 169 16.10 5.28 0.71
C TYR A 169 17.01 5.87 1.80
N GLY A 170 17.40 7.13 1.62
CA GLY A 170 18.36 7.82 2.51
C GLY A 170 19.84 7.45 2.29
N THR A 171 20.17 6.58 1.33
CA THR A 171 21.54 6.11 1.09
C THR A 171 21.94 6.16 -0.40
N SER A 172 23.19 5.80 -0.71
CA SER A 172 23.68 5.61 -2.09
C SER A 172 23.62 4.16 -2.58
N TYR A 173 22.91 3.27 -1.86
CA TYR A 173 22.81 1.85 -2.17
C TYR A 173 21.50 1.50 -2.89
N VAL A 174 21.60 0.52 -3.78
CA VAL A 174 20.45 -0.29 -4.24
C VAL A 174 20.43 -1.60 -3.46
N SER A 175 19.27 -2.22 -3.32
CA SER A 175 19.14 -3.55 -2.71
C SER A 175 18.96 -4.63 -3.76
N ILE A 176 19.50 -5.81 -3.51
CA ILE A 176 19.02 -7.07 -4.07
C ILE A 176 18.57 -7.92 -2.88
N ASP A 177 17.26 -8.13 -2.76
CA ASP A 177 16.66 -8.90 -1.68
C ASP A 177 16.53 -10.37 -2.10
N LEU A 178 17.29 -11.27 -1.47
CA LEU A 178 17.26 -12.72 -1.70
C LEU A 178 16.42 -13.43 -0.63
N PRO A 179 15.72 -14.54 -0.94
CA PRO A 179 15.03 -15.34 0.07
C PRO A 179 16.01 -15.86 1.14
N ARG A 180 15.63 -15.78 2.42
CA ARG A 180 16.40 -16.39 3.51
C ARG A 180 16.24 -17.92 3.45
N PRO A 181 17.30 -18.74 3.64
CA PRO A 181 17.20 -20.20 3.60
C PRO A 181 16.20 -20.80 4.59
N THR A 182 16.07 -20.16 5.77
CA THR A 182 15.13 -20.51 6.82
C THR A 182 14.43 -19.23 7.26
N SER A 183 13.14 -19.09 6.98
CA SER A 183 12.35 -17.90 7.35
C SER A 183 11.94 -17.95 8.82
N GLU A 184 12.08 -16.83 9.52
CA GLU A 184 11.56 -16.63 10.88
C GLU A 184 10.16 -15.98 10.86
N THR A 185 9.38 -16.28 11.90
CA THR A 185 8.03 -15.74 12.10
C THR A 185 8.10 -14.54 13.02
N VAL A 186 7.63 -13.38 12.55
CA VAL A 186 7.46 -12.17 13.37
C VAL A 186 6.23 -12.34 14.26
N SER A 187 6.41 -12.57 15.57
CA SER A 187 5.30 -12.79 16.51
C SER A 187 4.54 -11.49 16.80
N LEU A 188 3.24 -11.46 16.53
CA LEU A 188 2.40 -10.31 16.85
C LEU A 188 2.30 -10.07 18.36
N LEU A 189 2.13 -11.12 19.19
CA LEU A 189 1.97 -10.96 20.64
C LEU A 189 3.15 -10.22 21.29
N SER A 190 4.37 -10.48 20.82
CA SER A 190 5.57 -9.77 21.27
C SER A 190 5.51 -8.28 20.93
N LEU A 191 5.07 -7.94 19.72
CA LEU A 191 5.02 -6.55 19.24
C LEU A 191 3.85 -5.74 19.82
N LEU A 192 2.73 -6.40 20.17
CA LEU A 192 1.61 -5.73 20.87
C LEU A 192 2.03 -5.19 22.24
N ALA A 193 2.94 -5.86 22.95
CA ALA A 193 3.45 -5.40 24.24
C ALA A 193 4.28 -4.10 24.11
N ASP A 194 5.05 -3.97 23.04
CA ASP A 194 5.96 -2.84 22.76
C ASP A 194 5.30 -1.67 21.99
N LEU A 195 4.01 -1.74 21.64
CA LEU A 195 3.28 -0.61 21.03
C LEU A 195 3.37 0.65 21.92
N PRO A 196 3.48 1.87 21.38
CA PRO A 196 3.45 3.09 22.20
C PRO A 196 2.07 3.30 22.83
N GLU A 197 2.03 3.97 23.98
CA GLU A 197 0.79 4.50 24.55
C GLU A 197 0.29 5.69 23.70
N PRO A 198 -0.96 5.67 23.21
CA PRO A 198 -1.48 6.65 22.26
C PRO A 198 -1.86 7.99 22.91
N GLU A 199 -1.62 9.13 22.23
CA GLU A 199 -2.35 10.36 22.55
C GLU A 199 -3.85 10.26 22.16
N PRO A 200 -4.73 11.09 22.74
CA PRO A 200 -6.17 11.09 22.42
C PRO A 200 -6.49 11.24 20.92
N GLY A 201 -6.90 10.14 20.29
CA GLY A 201 -7.24 10.07 18.87
C GLY A 201 -6.13 9.56 17.94
N GLU A 202 -4.99 9.12 18.49
CA GLU A 202 -4.00 8.32 17.77
C GLU A 202 -4.45 6.87 17.63
N LEU A 203 -3.93 6.18 16.62
CA LEU A 203 -4.25 4.81 16.25
C LEU A 203 -2.97 4.06 15.89
N PRO A 204 -2.09 3.76 16.87
CA PRO A 204 -0.81 3.12 16.63
C PRO A 204 -0.99 1.67 16.18
N VAL A 205 -0.40 1.32 15.03
CA VAL A 205 -0.48 0.01 14.40
C VAL A 205 0.91 -0.51 14.04
N VAL A 206 1.20 -1.76 14.40
CA VAL A 206 2.40 -2.46 13.93
C VAL A 206 2.18 -2.84 12.47
N LEU A 207 3.00 -2.30 11.56
CA LEU A 207 2.97 -2.70 10.17
C LEU A 207 3.76 -4.00 9.95
N GLY A 208 4.94 -4.10 10.54
CA GLY A 208 5.81 -5.27 10.41
C GLY A 208 7.28 -4.93 10.59
N GLU A 209 8.15 -5.89 10.30
CA GLU A 209 9.59 -5.78 10.48
C GLU A 209 10.32 -5.58 9.16
N THR A 210 11.27 -4.65 9.11
CA THR A 210 12.14 -4.46 7.94
C THR A 210 13.24 -5.53 7.86
N PRO A 211 13.90 -5.69 6.70
CA PRO A 211 15.08 -6.55 6.55
C PRO A 211 16.24 -6.24 7.51
N ASP A 212 16.34 -5.01 8.03
CA ASP A 212 17.33 -4.58 9.03
C ASP A 212 16.80 -4.64 10.47
N GLY A 213 15.81 -5.49 10.74
CA GLY A 213 15.33 -5.81 12.09
C GLY A 213 14.55 -4.68 12.79
N ARG A 214 14.14 -3.64 12.05
CA ARG A 214 13.38 -2.52 12.63
C ARG A 214 11.88 -2.80 12.51
N VAL A 215 11.21 -2.86 13.66
CA VAL A 215 9.74 -2.86 13.73
C VAL A 215 9.23 -1.49 13.30
N ILE A 216 8.35 -1.47 12.31
CA ILE A 216 7.67 -0.26 11.82
C ILE A 216 6.31 -0.18 12.51
N VAL A 217 6.16 0.83 13.37
CA VAL A 217 4.90 1.25 13.97
C VAL A 217 4.51 2.59 13.35
N GLU A 218 3.24 2.73 12.99
CA GLU A 218 2.68 3.94 12.38
C GLU A 218 1.38 4.35 13.06
N ASP A 219 1.01 5.64 13.00
CA ASP A 219 -0.31 6.12 13.41
C ASP A 219 -1.26 6.17 12.20
N LEU A 220 -2.28 5.31 12.21
CA LEU A 220 -3.33 5.27 11.17
C LEU A 220 -4.14 6.59 11.12
N SER A 221 -4.05 7.44 12.15
CA SER A 221 -4.69 8.76 12.14
C SER A 221 -4.04 9.75 11.17
N GLU A 222 -2.73 9.62 10.92
CA GLU A 222 -1.97 10.52 10.04
C GLU A 222 -2.15 10.17 8.53
N PHE A 223 -2.52 8.92 8.23
CA PHE A 223 -2.97 8.47 6.90
C PHE A 223 -4.30 7.71 7.02
N PRO A 224 -5.44 8.41 7.13
CA PRO A 224 -6.71 7.80 7.54
C PRO A 224 -7.26 6.76 6.57
N HIS A 225 -6.69 6.63 5.36
CA HIS A 225 -7.07 5.56 4.46
C HIS A 225 -5.88 4.77 3.94
N LEU A 226 -6.08 3.46 3.92
CA LEU A 226 -5.10 2.46 3.57
C LEU A 226 -5.71 1.50 2.54
N LEU A 227 -5.08 1.40 1.37
CA LEU A 227 -5.43 0.38 0.38
C LEU A 227 -4.59 -0.88 0.63
N VAL A 228 -5.21 -2.05 0.78
CA VAL A 228 -4.49 -3.32 0.99
C VAL A 228 -4.79 -4.31 -0.13
N GLY A 229 -3.81 -4.60 -0.98
CA GLY A 229 -3.95 -5.55 -2.09
C GLY A 229 -3.09 -6.79 -1.90
N GLY A 230 -3.61 -7.97 -2.25
CA GLY A 230 -2.83 -9.20 -2.19
C GLY A 230 -3.64 -10.45 -2.56
N ALA A 231 -3.02 -11.39 -3.27
CA ALA A 231 -3.67 -12.64 -3.64
C ALA A 231 -4.06 -13.48 -2.41
N THR A 232 -4.92 -14.49 -2.60
CA THR A 232 -5.26 -15.46 -1.55
C THR A 232 -3.98 -16.09 -0.95
N ASN A 233 -3.95 -16.32 0.36
CA ASN A 233 -2.80 -16.85 1.11
C ASN A 233 -1.50 -16.02 1.03
N SER A 234 -1.57 -14.74 0.63
CA SER A 234 -0.41 -13.85 0.57
C SER A 234 0.00 -13.25 1.93
N GLY A 235 -0.92 -13.21 2.90
CA GLY A 235 -0.74 -12.57 4.21
C GLY A 235 -1.79 -11.49 4.53
N LYS A 236 -2.51 -10.99 3.51
CA LYS A 236 -3.50 -9.90 3.60
C LYS A 236 -4.42 -9.98 4.83
N SER A 237 -5.20 -11.05 4.96
CA SER A 237 -6.21 -11.14 6.02
C SER A 237 -5.61 -11.24 7.42
N VAL A 238 -4.46 -11.94 7.57
CA VAL A 238 -3.72 -12.01 8.84
C VAL A 238 -3.23 -10.63 9.26
N PHE A 239 -2.71 -9.84 8.32
CA PHE A 239 -2.30 -8.45 8.58
C PHE A 239 -3.48 -7.55 8.97
N LEU A 240 -4.64 -7.69 8.33
CA LEU A 240 -5.83 -6.91 8.69
C LEU A 240 -6.33 -7.25 10.11
N ARG A 241 -6.29 -8.54 10.50
CA ARG A 241 -6.53 -8.95 11.89
C ARG A 241 -5.48 -8.35 12.84
N SER A 242 -4.21 -8.38 12.46
CA SER A 242 -3.11 -7.74 13.22
C SER A 242 -3.36 -6.25 13.45
N LEU A 243 -3.84 -5.53 12.45
CA LEU A 243 -4.21 -4.12 12.55
C LEU A 243 -5.31 -3.90 13.59
N LEU A 244 -6.41 -4.67 13.54
CA LEU A 244 -7.49 -4.58 14.54
C LEU A 244 -6.99 -4.88 15.96
N LEU A 245 -6.15 -5.91 16.11
CA LEU A 245 -5.57 -6.28 17.41
C LEU A 245 -4.62 -5.21 17.98
N CYS A 246 -3.87 -4.49 17.15
CA CYS A 246 -3.06 -3.35 17.60
C CYS A 246 -3.93 -2.26 18.24
N LEU A 247 -5.08 -1.98 17.64
CA LEU A 247 -6.02 -0.98 18.16
C LEU A 247 -6.65 -1.46 19.48
N MET A 248 -7.11 -2.71 19.55
CA MET A 248 -7.67 -3.28 20.79
C MET A 248 -6.63 -3.38 21.93
N ALA A 249 -5.34 -3.57 21.60
CA ALA A 249 -4.27 -3.61 22.59
C ALA A 249 -4.01 -2.25 23.29
N ARG A 250 -4.38 -1.13 22.65
CA ARG A 250 -4.10 0.24 23.12
C ARG A 250 -5.34 1.11 23.35
N HIS A 251 -6.53 0.60 23.07
CA HIS A 251 -7.79 1.33 23.23
C HIS A 251 -8.87 0.41 23.80
N GLY A 252 -9.63 0.89 24.77
CA GLY A 252 -10.87 0.24 25.20
C GLY A 252 -12.02 0.38 24.17
N PRO A 253 -13.13 -0.36 24.35
CA PRO A 253 -14.33 -0.21 23.52
C PRO A 253 -14.99 1.18 23.69
N ASP A 254 -14.62 1.91 24.75
CA ASP A 254 -15.01 3.31 24.95
C ASP A 254 -14.08 4.35 24.32
N GLU A 255 -13.02 3.92 23.66
CA GLU A 255 -12.03 4.80 23.04
C GLU A 255 -11.97 4.64 21.52
N VAL A 256 -12.15 3.42 21.00
CA VAL A 256 -12.20 3.12 19.55
C VAL A 256 -13.49 2.38 19.17
N ALA A 257 -13.95 2.53 17.93
CA ALA A 257 -15.04 1.74 17.37
C ALA A 257 -14.61 1.11 16.02
N LEU A 258 -14.87 -0.17 15.84
CA LEU A 258 -14.40 -0.96 14.70
C LEU A 258 -15.58 -1.39 13.82
N LEU A 259 -15.60 -0.97 12.56
CA LEU A 259 -16.59 -1.45 11.59
C LEU A 259 -15.93 -2.52 10.70
N VAL A 260 -16.21 -3.80 10.95
CA VAL A 260 -15.55 -4.91 10.23
C VAL A 260 -16.53 -5.51 9.22
N VAL A 261 -16.11 -5.57 7.95
CA VAL A 261 -16.90 -6.10 6.83
C VAL A 261 -16.16 -7.31 6.22
N ASP A 262 -16.68 -8.52 6.49
CA ASP A 262 -16.21 -9.80 5.93
C ASP A 262 -17.35 -10.50 5.15
N PRO A 263 -17.52 -10.21 3.85
CA PRO A 263 -18.54 -10.83 3.01
C PRO A 263 -18.26 -12.31 2.71
N LYS A 264 -17.14 -12.89 3.15
CA LYS A 264 -16.81 -14.31 2.97
C LYS A 264 -17.10 -15.15 4.21
N ARG A 265 -17.22 -14.51 5.39
CA ARG A 265 -17.39 -15.18 6.70
C ARG A 265 -16.24 -16.13 7.05
N THR A 266 -15.02 -15.80 6.65
CA THR A 266 -13.85 -16.69 6.78
C THR A 266 -12.73 -16.13 7.63
N ASP A 267 -12.51 -14.82 7.60
CA ASP A 267 -11.28 -14.21 8.12
C ASP A 267 -11.50 -13.44 9.43
N PHE A 268 -12.73 -13.01 9.73
CA PHE A 268 -13.01 -12.12 10.86
C PHE A 268 -14.07 -12.63 11.86
N SER A 269 -14.68 -13.80 11.65
CA SER A 269 -15.72 -14.34 12.55
C SER A 269 -15.29 -14.46 14.02
N PHE A 270 -13.99 -14.61 14.30
CA PHE A 270 -13.46 -14.58 15.67
C PHE A 270 -13.75 -13.25 16.40
N PHE A 271 -13.91 -12.13 15.69
CA PHE A 271 -14.20 -10.82 16.28
C PHE A 271 -15.64 -10.68 16.78
N ASP A 272 -16.57 -11.58 16.41
CA ASP A 272 -17.91 -11.61 17.03
C ASP A 272 -17.86 -11.94 18.54
N ALA A 273 -16.73 -12.43 19.06
CA ALA A 273 -16.48 -12.58 20.49
C ALA A 273 -16.25 -11.25 21.25
N VAL A 274 -16.07 -10.12 20.54
CA VAL A 274 -15.79 -8.80 21.13
C VAL A 274 -16.80 -7.73 20.65
N PRO A 275 -18.11 -7.95 20.82
CA PRO A 275 -19.17 -7.10 20.25
C PRO A 275 -19.13 -5.66 20.76
N SER A 276 -18.56 -5.42 21.94
CA SER A 276 -18.36 -4.09 22.53
C SER A 276 -17.46 -3.17 21.71
N TYR A 277 -16.53 -3.74 20.93
CA TYR A 277 -15.67 -2.98 20.00
C TYR A 277 -16.32 -2.75 18.64
N LEU A 278 -17.32 -3.57 18.26
CA LEU A 278 -17.87 -3.60 16.91
C LEU A 278 -18.99 -2.57 16.73
N LEU A 279 -18.87 -1.73 15.71
CA LEU A 279 -19.92 -0.79 15.32
C LEU A 279 -21.10 -1.57 14.73
N GLY A 280 -22.18 -1.69 15.52
CA GLY A 280 -23.34 -2.53 15.21
C GLY A 280 -23.38 -3.84 16.02
N GLY A 281 -22.32 -4.17 16.77
CA GLY A 281 -22.26 -5.32 17.68
C GLY A 281 -21.88 -6.66 17.03
N SER A 282 -21.64 -6.72 15.72
CA SER A 282 -21.19 -7.93 15.01
C SER A 282 -20.39 -7.59 13.76
N VAL A 283 -19.67 -8.57 13.22
CA VAL A 283 -19.01 -8.46 11.92
C VAL A 283 -20.07 -8.45 10.82
N ILE A 284 -20.03 -7.44 9.95
CA ILE A 284 -20.99 -7.33 8.85
C ILE A 284 -20.59 -8.29 7.74
N THR A 285 -21.56 -9.10 7.30
CA THR A 285 -21.35 -10.12 6.27
C THR A 285 -22.24 -9.94 5.05
N ASP A 286 -23.31 -9.14 5.16
CA ASP A 286 -24.16 -8.78 4.04
C ASP A 286 -23.63 -7.53 3.31
N GLY A 287 -23.76 -7.52 1.98
CA GLY A 287 -23.22 -6.45 1.14
C GLY A 287 -24.06 -5.17 1.14
N GLU A 288 -25.37 -5.27 1.33
CA GLU A 288 -26.26 -4.11 1.45
C GLU A 288 -26.15 -3.49 2.85
N GLU A 289 -26.09 -4.32 3.90
CA GLU A 289 -25.80 -3.88 5.26
C GLU A 289 -24.46 -3.14 5.34
N ALA A 290 -23.40 -3.69 4.74
CA ALA A 290 -22.08 -3.05 4.70
C ALA A 290 -22.09 -1.73 3.91
N ARG A 291 -22.81 -1.66 2.79
CA ARG A 291 -23.03 -0.43 2.02
C ARG A 291 -23.68 0.63 2.92
N ASP A 292 -24.75 0.27 3.61
CA ASP A 292 -25.58 1.22 4.35
C ASP A 292 -24.89 1.68 5.64
N ALA A 293 -24.15 0.81 6.33
CA ALA A 293 -23.28 1.18 7.45
C ALA A 293 -22.20 2.19 7.02
N LEU A 294 -21.51 1.94 5.90
CA LEU A 294 -20.53 2.88 5.35
C LEU A 294 -21.17 4.21 4.91
N LEU A 295 -22.37 4.17 4.31
CA LEU A 295 -23.11 5.39 3.95
C LEU A 295 -23.57 6.19 5.18
N SER A 296 -23.94 5.54 6.29
CA SER A 296 -24.24 6.24 7.56
C SER A 296 -23.01 6.95 8.12
N LEU A 297 -21.81 6.35 8.03
CA LEU A 297 -20.56 7.04 8.40
C LEU A 297 -20.38 8.36 7.62
N VAL A 298 -20.68 8.37 6.31
CA VAL A 298 -20.57 9.57 5.47
C VAL A 298 -21.69 10.57 5.73
N ARG A 299 -22.95 10.10 5.77
CA ARG A 299 -24.15 10.96 5.69
C ARG A 299 -24.67 11.42 7.04
N GLU A 300 -24.32 10.74 8.13
CA GLU A 300 -24.88 10.97 9.47
C GLU A 300 -23.80 11.27 10.50
N GLU A 301 -22.85 10.33 10.68
CA GLU A 301 -21.83 10.42 11.72
C GLU A 301 -20.82 11.54 11.43
N MET A 302 -20.32 11.65 10.21
CA MET A 302 -19.42 12.74 9.82
C MET A 302 -20.05 14.14 10.02
N PRO A 303 -21.28 14.44 9.55
CA PRO A 303 -21.99 15.68 9.90
C PRO A 303 -22.30 15.85 11.40
N ARG A 304 -22.48 14.76 12.17
CA ARG A 304 -22.61 14.84 13.64
C ARG A 304 -21.31 15.34 14.27
N ARG A 305 -20.17 14.74 13.92
CA ARG A 305 -18.84 15.14 14.41
C ARG A 305 -18.50 16.58 14.07
N GLN A 306 -18.73 16.99 12.81
CA GLN A 306 -18.53 18.37 12.37
C GLN A 306 -19.35 19.38 13.19
N ARG A 307 -20.61 19.05 13.54
CA ARG A 307 -21.44 19.90 14.42
C ARG A 307 -20.92 19.97 15.86
N VAL A 308 -20.45 18.85 16.43
CA VAL A 308 -19.87 18.82 17.79
C VAL A 308 -18.57 19.63 17.88
N MET A 309 -17.76 19.58 16.82
CA MET A 309 -16.47 20.27 16.74
C MET A 309 -16.55 21.73 16.26
N ALA A 310 -17.71 22.17 15.75
CA ALA A 310 -17.88 23.47 15.12
C ALA A 310 -17.42 24.63 16.02
N GLY A 311 -16.52 25.47 15.51
CA GLY A 311 -15.93 26.59 16.26
C GLY A 311 -14.98 26.20 17.40
N ARG A 312 -14.72 24.91 17.63
CA ARG A 312 -13.94 24.38 18.76
C ARG A 312 -12.64 23.70 18.34
N SER A 313 -12.65 22.95 17.24
CA SER A 313 -11.46 22.30 16.67
C SER A 313 -11.62 22.02 15.17
N LEU A 314 -10.49 21.93 14.46
CA LEU A 314 -10.44 21.52 13.05
C LEU A 314 -10.14 20.02 12.86
N ARG A 315 -9.70 19.30 13.90
CA ARG A 315 -9.41 17.85 13.86
C ARG A 315 -9.89 17.15 15.14
N VAL A 316 -10.34 15.89 15.03
CA VAL A 316 -10.76 15.07 16.17
C VAL A 316 -9.63 14.87 17.19
N LYS A 317 -8.40 14.54 16.77
CA LYS A 317 -7.21 14.43 17.64
C LYS A 317 -7.02 15.70 18.50
N ASP A 318 -7.07 16.88 17.86
CA ASP A 318 -6.98 18.18 18.54
C ASP A 318 -8.23 18.54 19.37
N PHE A 319 -9.40 17.95 19.09
CA PHE A 319 -10.64 18.12 19.85
C PHE A 319 -10.61 17.27 21.12
N ASN A 320 -10.31 15.98 20.98
CA ASN A 320 -10.27 14.99 22.08
C ASN A 320 -9.25 15.42 23.15
N ARG A 321 -8.06 15.90 22.75
CA ARG A 321 -7.06 16.43 23.68
C ARG A 321 -7.51 17.70 24.43
N ARG A 322 -8.41 18.51 23.84
CA ARG A 322 -8.97 19.73 24.47
C ARG A 322 -10.22 19.46 25.31
N TYR A 323 -11.03 18.48 24.92
CA TYR A 323 -12.35 18.20 25.47
C TYR A 323 -12.51 16.69 25.77
N PRO A 324 -11.71 16.12 26.68
CA PRO A 324 -11.67 14.66 26.90
C PRO A 324 -13.02 14.07 27.36
N ARG A 325 -13.89 14.85 28.00
CA ARG A 325 -15.24 14.43 28.42
C ARG A 325 -16.27 14.37 27.27
N GLU A 326 -15.92 14.92 26.11
CA GLU A 326 -16.74 14.94 24.90
C GLU A 326 -16.04 14.19 23.76
N ALA A 327 -14.97 13.45 24.06
CA ALA A 327 -14.09 12.84 23.07
C ALA A 327 -14.88 11.97 22.08
N LEU A 328 -14.57 12.17 20.80
CA LEU A 328 -15.15 11.44 19.70
C LEU A 328 -14.26 10.23 19.42
N LYS A 329 -14.74 9.02 19.77
CA LYS A 329 -14.06 7.74 19.48
C LYS A 329 -13.64 7.69 18.00
N PRO A 330 -12.39 7.42 17.63
CA PRO A 330 -12.05 7.15 16.24
C PRO A 330 -12.83 5.93 15.74
N ILE A 331 -13.30 5.97 14.50
CA ILE A 331 -13.96 4.84 13.84
C ILE A 331 -12.98 4.27 12.81
N VAL A 332 -12.65 2.99 12.90
CA VAL A 332 -11.82 2.31 11.90
C VAL A 332 -12.68 1.27 11.18
N ALA A 333 -12.98 1.54 9.90
CA ALA A 333 -13.75 0.64 9.06
C ALA A 333 -12.81 -0.21 8.18
N VAL A 334 -12.82 -1.53 8.40
CA VAL A 334 -12.00 -2.51 7.68
C VAL A 334 -12.89 -3.35 6.78
N ILE A 335 -12.62 -3.32 5.48
CA ILE A 335 -13.39 -4.04 4.46
C ILE A 335 -12.47 -5.06 3.79
N ASP A 336 -12.62 -6.35 4.08
CA ASP A 336 -11.66 -7.39 3.63
C ASP A 336 -11.61 -7.54 2.11
N GLU A 337 -12.78 -7.51 1.47
CA GLU A 337 -12.93 -7.70 0.03
C GLU A 337 -13.89 -6.63 -0.54
N TYR A 338 -13.36 -5.42 -0.73
CA TYR A 338 -14.06 -4.31 -1.38
C TYR A 338 -14.66 -4.71 -2.74
N ALA A 339 -14.01 -5.62 -3.46
CA ALA A 339 -14.49 -6.16 -4.72
C ALA A 339 -15.81 -6.95 -4.63
N GLN A 340 -16.12 -7.54 -3.46
CA GLN A 340 -17.40 -8.21 -3.23
C GLN A 340 -18.48 -7.22 -2.82
N LEU A 341 -18.16 -6.26 -1.95
CA LEU A 341 -19.05 -5.16 -1.57
C LEU A 341 -19.60 -4.41 -2.79
N ILE A 342 -18.75 -3.99 -3.72
CA ILE A 342 -19.21 -3.29 -4.94
C ILE A 342 -19.88 -4.21 -5.97
N SER A 343 -19.79 -5.54 -5.82
CA SER A 343 -20.36 -6.48 -6.80
C SER A 343 -21.85 -6.74 -6.62
N VAL A 344 -22.41 -6.46 -5.44
CA VAL A 344 -23.86 -6.50 -5.20
C VAL A 344 -24.58 -5.23 -5.63
N MET A 345 -23.83 -4.15 -5.92
CA MET A 345 -24.38 -2.86 -6.33
C MET A 345 -24.63 -2.81 -7.83
N SER A 346 -25.74 -2.20 -8.25
CA SER A 346 -25.87 -1.76 -9.64
C SER A 346 -24.85 -0.66 -9.96
N ARG A 347 -24.61 -0.41 -11.25
CA ARG A 347 -23.66 0.62 -11.69
C ARG A 347 -23.96 2.01 -11.12
N ALA A 348 -25.23 2.41 -11.07
CA ALA A 348 -25.63 3.73 -10.58
C ALA A 348 -25.49 3.86 -9.05
N GLU A 349 -25.77 2.79 -8.30
CA GLU A 349 -25.52 2.73 -6.87
C GLU A 349 -24.02 2.80 -6.58
N ARG A 350 -23.21 2.01 -7.30
CA ARG A 350 -21.75 2.04 -7.19
C ARG A 350 -21.16 3.42 -7.47
N GLU A 351 -21.58 4.09 -8.54
CA GLU A 351 -21.14 5.46 -8.89
C GLU A 351 -21.55 6.50 -7.83
N THR A 352 -22.62 6.24 -7.08
CA THR A 352 -23.08 7.09 -5.96
C THR A 352 -22.31 6.77 -4.67
N PHE A 353 -22.13 5.49 -4.36
CA PHE A 353 -21.38 4.99 -3.21
C PHE A 353 -19.91 5.40 -3.27
N GLU A 354 -19.24 5.23 -4.42
CA GLU A 354 -17.85 5.69 -4.60
C GLU A 354 -17.71 7.20 -4.38
N ARG A 355 -18.70 8.00 -4.79
CA ARG A 355 -18.71 9.46 -4.59
C ARG A 355 -18.83 9.83 -3.11
N ASP A 356 -19.71 9.18 -2.37
CA ASP A 356 -19.86 9.41 -0.93
C ASP A 356 -18.61 8.93 -0.16
N LEU A 357 -18.04 7.78 -0.54
CA LEU A 357 -16.78 7.29 0.03
C LEU A 357 -15.60 8.23 -0.24
N MET A 358 -15.55 8.87 -1.42
CA MET A 358 -14.56 9.92 -1.74
C MET A 358 -14.77 11.19 -0.92
N SER A 359 -16.03 11.60 -0.69
CA SER A 359 -16.36 12.73 0.20
C SER A 359 -15.81 12.47 1.61
N LEU A 360 -16.03 11.26 2.14
CA LEU A 360 -15.41 10.82 3.39
C LEU A 360 -13.87 10.87 3.30
N ALA A 361 -13.28 10.33 2.24
CA ALA A 361 -11.83 10.26 2.11
C ALA A 361 -11.13 11.63 2.06
N GLN A 362 -11.82 12.67 1.59
CA GLN A 362 -11.31 14.04 1.53
C GLN A 362 -11.29 14.75 2.89
N VAL A 363 -12.21 14.40 3.82
CA VAL A 363 -12.34 15.06 5.12
C VAL A 363 -12.02 14.17 6.33
N ALA A 364 -11.78 12.87 6.13
CA ALA A 364 -11.47 11.91 7.18
C ALA A 364 -10.36 12.33 8.16
N ARG A 365 -9.31 13.00 7.64
CA ARG A 365 -8.20 13.56 8.43
C ARG A 365 -8.66 14.50 9.55
N SER A 366 -9.82 15.16 9.40
CA SER A 366 -10.39 15.99 10.45
C SER A 366 -11.45 15.27 11.30
N THR A 367 -12.12 14.24 10.77
CA THR A 367 -13.31 13.62 11.40
C THR A 367 -13.02 12.36 12.20
N GLY A 368 -11.80 11.80 12.14
CA GLY A 368 -11.44 10.60 12.92
C GLY A 368 -12.21 9.36 12.47
N ILE A 369 -12.47 9.25 11.17
CA ILE A 369 -13.10 8.08 10.54
C ILE A 369 -12.12 7.57 9.48
N HIS A 370 -11.65 6.34 9.66
CA HIS A 370 -10.53 5.75 8.94
C HIS A 370 -11.04 4.56 8.10
N LEU A 371 -10.52 4.38 6.88
CA LEU A 371 -10.94 3.31 5.96
C LEU A 371 -9.75 2.43 5.60
N VAL A 372 -9.83 1.13 5.89
CA VAL A 372 -8.90 0.13 5.38
C VAL A 372 -9.64 -0.67 4.32
N LEU A 373 -9.38 -0.34 3.05
CA LEU A 373 -10.01 -0.99 1.91
C LEU A 373 -9.11 -2.10 1.39
N ALA A 374 -9.51 -3.35 1.56
CA ALA A 374 -8.74 -4.50 1.11
C ALA A 374 -9.38 -5.20 -0.11
N THR A 375 -8.54 -5.85 -0.93
CA THR A 375 -9.00 -6.59 -2.11
C THR A 375 -8.03 -7.72 -2.48
N GLN A 376 -8.56 -8.88 -2.85
CA GLN A 376 -7.76 -9.96 -3.46
C GLN A 376 -7.57 -9.77 -4.97
N ARG A 377 -8.34 -8.86 -5.57
CA ARG A 377 -8.31 -8.51 -7.00
C ARG A 377 -8.03 -7.01 -7.16
N PRO A 378 -6.79 -6.55 -6.98
CA PRO A 378 -6.40 -5.18 -7.29
C PRO A 378 -6.35 -4.98 -8.81
N SER A 379 -7.50 -4.67 -9.40
CA SER A 379 -7.70 -4.31 -10.82
C SER A 379 -8.29 -2.90 -10.95
N ALA A 380 -8.13 -2.26 -12.11
CA ALA A 380 -8.54 -0.86 -12.31
C ALA A 380 -10.07 -0.64 -12.30
N ASP A 381 -10.84 -1.71 -12.54
CA ASP A 381 -12.29 -1.75 -12.42
C ASP A 381 -12.78 -1.96 -10.98
N ILE A 382 -11.90 -2.35 -10.04
CA ILE A 382 -12.20 -2.46 -8.60
C ILE A 382 -11.63 -1.24 -7.87
N VAL A 383 -10.34 -0.96 -8.05
CA VAL A 383 -9.65 0.22 -7.51
C VAL A 383 -9.56 1.27 -8.61
N THR A 384 -10.59 2.11 -8.68
CA THR A 384 -10.66 3.19 -9.69
C THR A 384 -9.57 4.24 -9.44
N GLY A 385 -9.14 4.95 -10.49
CA GLY A 385 -8.13 6.00 -10.35
C GLY A 385 -8.53 7.10 -9.37
N THR A 386 -9.83 7.44 -9.35
CA THR A 386 -10.41 8.42 -8.41
C THR A 386 -10.42 7.91 -6.98
N LEU A 387 -10.69 6.62 -6.76
CA LEU A 387 -10.59 6.01 -5.43
C LEU A 387 -9.14 6.07 -4.94
N LYS A 388 -8.19 5.57 -5.74
CA LYS A 388 -6.76 5.59 -5.41
C LYS A 388 -6.20 6.99 -5.13
N ALA A 389 -6.68 8.01 -5.84
CA ALA A 389 -6.26 9.40 -5.62
C ALA A 389 -6.57 9.92 -4.19
N ASN A 390 -7.49 9.29 -3.46
CA ASN A 390 -7.83 9.61 -2.08
C ASN A 390 -7.31 8.56 -1.06
N LEU A 391 -6.54 7.55 -1.52
CA LEU A 391 -5.90 6.50 -0.71
C LEU A 391 -4.36 6.65 -0.83
N PRO A 392 -3.74 7.60 -0.10
CA PRO A 392 -2.32 7.93 -0.32
C PRO A 392 -1.35 6.83 0.16
N ALA A 393 -1.75 6.05 1.18
CA ALA A 393 -1.00 4.92 1.70
C ALA A 393 -1.52 3.60 1.12
N GLY A 394 -0.62 2.66 0.85
CA GLY A 394 -0.98 1.35 0.29
C GLY A 394 -0.05 0.24 0.77
N ILE A 395 -0.61 -0.95 0.98
CA ILE A 395 0.13 -2.18 1.30
C ILE A 395 -0.15 -3.22 0.23
N ALA A 396 0.89 -3.66 -0.48
CA ALA A 396 0.81 -4.75 -1.43
C ALA A 396 1.51 -5.99 -0.88
N PHE A 397 0.75 -7.03 -0.56
CA PHE A 397 1.26 -8.40 -0.43
C PHE A 397 1.51 -8.99 -1.83
N LYS A 398 1.95 -10.26 -1.90
CA LYS A 398 2.13 -10.96 -3.18
C LYS A 398 0.89 -10.87 -4.08
N VAL A 399 1.08 -10.33 -5.29
CA VAL A 399 0.04 -10.20 -6.34
C VAL A 399 0.40 -11.00 -7.59
N ALA A 400 -0.56 -11.15 -8.50
CA ALA A 400 -0.40 -11.96 -9.73
C ALA A 400 0.55 -11.36 -10.78
N GLY A 401 0.82 -10.05 -10.77
CA GLY A 401 1.70 -9.41 -11.75
C GLY A 401 1.88 -7.90 -11.56
N SER A 402 2.81 -7.33 -12.34
CA SER A 402 3.24 -5.93 -12.20
C SER A 402 2.13 -4.88 -12.35
N VAL A 403 1.08 -5.18 -13.13
CA VAL A 403 -0.11 -4.31 -13.26
C VAL A 403 -0.86 -4.22 -11.93
N ASN A 404 -1.03 -5.35 -11.24
CA ASN A 404 -1.66 -5.41 -9.92
C ASN A 404 -0.82 -4.65 -8.87
N SER A 405 0.51 -4.75 -8.92
CA SER A 405 1.41 -4.01 -8.03
C SER A 405 1.23 -2.49 -8.17
N ARG A 406 1.23 -1.97 -9.41
CA ARG A 406 1.04 -0.53 -9.68
C ARG A 406 -0.34 0.01 -9.28
N ILE A 407 -1.36 -0.85 -9.18
CA ILE A 407 -2.69 -0.44 -8.73
C ILE A 407 -2.70 -0.17 -7.23
N VAL A 408 -1.87 -0.87 -6.44
CA VAL A 408 -1.83 -0.73 -4.98
C VAL A 408 -0.77 0.25 -4.51
N ILE A 409 0.43 0.20 -5.09
CA ILE A 409 1.62 0.95 -4.62
C ILE A 409 2.28 1.82 -5.70
N ASP A 410 1.63 2.05 -6.85
CA ASP A 410 2.14 2.86 -7.99
C ASP A 410 3.43 2.37 -8.68
N GLN A 411 4.06 1.31 -8.16
CA GLN A 411 5.29 0.72 -8.71
C GLN A 411 5.21 -0.80 -8.89
N ASN A 412 6.20 -1.37 -9.58
CA ASN A 412 6.41 -2.82 -9.65
C ASN A 412 7.00 -3.37 -8.33
N GLY A 413 6.95 -4.68 -8.15
CA GLY A 413 7.71 -5.41 -7.15
C GLY A 413 6.86 -6.33 -6.28
N ALA A 414 5.57 -6.04 -6.11
CA ALA A 414 4.69 -6.87 -5.28
C ALA A 414 4.42 -8.25 -5.91
N GLU A 415 4.58 -8.38 -7.23
CA GLU A 415 4.55 -9.66 -7.95
C GLU A 415 5.71 -10.60 -7.56
N ASN A 416 6.84 -10.03 -7.11
CA ASN A 416 8.08 -10.74 -6.78
C ASN A 416 8.20 -11.08 -5.28
N LEU A 417 7.19 -10.74 -4.47
CA LEU A 417 7.16 -11.07 -3.05
C LEU A 417 7.02 -12.58 -2.83
N LEU A 418 7.47 -13.06 -1.68
CA LEU A 418 7.43 -14.48 -1.31
C LEU A 418 6.02 -14.94 -0.92
N GLY A 419 5.17 -14.01 -0.45
CA GLY A 419 3.90 -14.32 0.20
C GLY A 419 4.10 -14.57 1.70
N ARG A 420 3.14 -15.22 2.37
CA ARG A 420 3.21 -15.51 3.82
C ARG A 420 3.57 -14.29 4.69
N GLY A 421 2.99 -13.13 4.38
CA GLY A 421 3.22 -11.88 5.12
C GLY A 421 4.32 -10.97 4.56
N ASP A 422 5.13 -11.43 3.60
CA ASP A 422 6.06 -10.56 2.88
C ASP A 422 5.29 -9.54 2.01
N MET A 423 5.55 -8.25 2.25
CA MET A 423 4.77 -7.14 1.70
C MET A 423 5.59 -5.88 1.39
N LEU A 424 5.02 -5.01 0.55
CA LEU A 424 5.50 -3.66 0.27
C LEU A 424 4.52 -2.63 0.83
N PHE A 425 4.99 -1.79 1.76
CA PHE A 425 4.25 -0.65 2.30
C PHE A 425 4.70 0.64 1.60
N LYS A 426 3.77 1.29 0.91
CA LYS A 426 3.88 2.65 0.39
C LYS A 426 3.35 3.66 1.41
N ARG A 427 4.23 4.53 1.92
CA ARG A 427 3.87 5.70 2.72
C ARG A 427 3.14 6.76 1.88
N PRO A 428 2.37 7.69 2.49
CA PRO A 428 1.83 8.87 1.82
C PRO A 428 2.89 9.75 1.12
N SER A 429 4.16 9.71 1.57
CA SER A 429 5.31 10.37 0.94
C SER A 429 5.68 9.79 -0.43
N GLY A 430 5.17 8.59 -0.78
CA GLY A 430 5.53 7.83 -1.98
C GLY A 430 6.70 6.86 -1.79
N GLU A 431 7.36 6.87 -0.64
CA GLU A 431 8.42 5.91 -0.30
C GLU A 431 7.84 4.51 -0.08
N VAL A 432 8.50 3.49 -0.62
CA VAL A 432 8.07 2.09 -0.50
C VAL A 432 9.09 1.25 0.26
N PHE A 433 8.63 0.64 1.35
CA PHE A 433 9.40 -0.21 2.25
C PHE A 433 8.98 -1.67 2.09
N ARG A 434 9.94 -2.60 2.11
CA ARG A 434 9.62 -4.03 2.25
C ARG A 434 9.55 -4.38 3.73
N LEU A 435 8.51 -5.09 4.12
CA LEU A 435 8.21 -5.50 5.49
C LEU A 435 7.78 -6.96 5.52
N GLN A 436 8.13 -7.67 6.59
CA GLN A 436 7.47 -8.91 6.99
C GLN A 436 6.33 -8.55 7.95
N ALA A 437 5.09 -8.83 7.56
CA ALA A 437 3.92 -8.62 8.42
C ALA A 437 3.97 -9.52 9.67
N PRO A 438 3.48 -9.05 10.84
CA PRO A 438 3.34 -9.88 12.02
C PRO A 438 2.37 -11.05 11.80
N PHE A 439 2.57 -12.13 12.54
CA PHE A 439 1.76 -13.33 12.50
C PHE A 439 1.21 -13.67 13.89
N LEU A 440 -0.01 -14.21 13.89
CA LEU A 440 -0.70 -14.79 15.03
C LEU A 440 -1.43 -16.03 14.54
N SER A 441 -1.32 -17.15 15.25
CA SER A 441 -2.13 -18.35 14.95
C SER A 441 -3.60 -18.15 15.32
N GLU A 442 -4.48 -19.02 14.83
CA GLU A 442 -5.91 -18.98 15.17
C GLU A 442 -6.17 -19.30 16.65
N GLU A 443 -5.35 -20.17 17.25
CA GLU A 443 -5.40 -20.50 18.68
C GLU A 443 -5.01 -19.29 19.54
N GLU A 444 -3.90 -18.61 19.21
CA GLU A 444 -3.48 -17.39 19.89
C GLU A 444 -4.45 -16.21 19.65
N LEU A 445 -5.09 -16.13 18.48
CA LEU A 445 -6.13 -15.14 18.19
C LEU A 445 -7.35 -15.34 19.10
N ALA A 446 -7.83 -16.57 19.24
CA ALA A 446 -8.96 -16.89 20.11
C ALA A 446 -8.63 -16.62 21.59
N ASP A 447 -7.45 -17.05 22.07
CA ASP A 447 -6.99 -16.76 23.43
C ASP A 447 -6.88 -15.25 23.67
N TYR A 448 -6.26 -14.51 22.75
CA TYR A 448 -6.07 -13.07 22.90
C TYR A 448 -7.41 -12.31 22.93
N LEU A 449 -8.34 -12.62 22.04
CA LEU A 449 -9.68 -12.01 22.00
C LEU A 449 -10.52 -12.36 23.25
N SER A 450 -10.33 -13.55 23.84
CA SER A 450 -11.05 -13.95 25.07
C SER A 450 -10.81 -13.00 26.26
N ARG A 451 -9.72 -12.23 26.23
CA ARG A 451 -9.36 -11.23 27.25
C ARG A 451 -10.18 -9.93 27.14
N PHE A 452 -10.84 -9.71 26.01
CA PHE A 452 -11.65 -8.53 25.68
C PHE A 452 -13.14 -8.84 25.57
N GLY A 453 -13.51 -10.10 25.39
CA GLY A 453 -14.90 -10.54 25.44
C GLY A 453 -15.49 -10.35 26.83
N GLU A 454 -16.81 -10.17 26.91
CA GLU A 454 -17.51 -10.30 28.19
C GLU A 454 -17.30 -11.72 28.74
N PRO A 455 -17.23 -11.91 30.08
CA PRO A 455 -17.09 -13.24 30.66
C PRO A 455 -18.20 -14.13 30.14
N HIS A 456 -17.82 -15.15 29.36
CA HIS A 456 -18.74 -16.02 28.66
C HIS A 456 -19.53 -16.83 29.68
N ASP A 457 -20.69 -16.31 30.10
CA ASP A 457 -21.64 -17.06 30.91
C ASP A 457 -22.10 -18.23 30.04
N PRO A 458 -21.76 -19.49 30.39
CA PRO A 458 -22.11 -20.62 29.56
C PRO A 458 -23.62 -20.79 29.62
N ALA A 459 -24.30 -20.40 28.53
CA ALA A 459 -25.75 -20.44 28.45
C ALA A 459 -26.26 -21.80 28.98
N PRO A 460 -27.15 -21.83 29.99
CA PRO A 460 -27.54 -23.07 30.65
C PRO A 460 -28.19 -23.99 29.62
N GLY A 461 -27.56 -25.15 29.41
CA GLY A 461 -27.89 -26.08 28.33
C GLY A 461 -29.38 -26.43 28.28
N ARG A 462 -29.91 -26.52 27.05
CA ARG A 462 -31.23 -27.04 26.73
C ARG A 462 -31.11 -28.22 25.78
#